data_AF-A0A969YR06-F1
#
_entry.id   AF-A0A969YR06-F1
#
_cell.length_a   1.000
_cell.length_b   1.000
_cell.length_c   1.000
_cell.angle_alpha   90.00
_cell.angle_beta   90.00
_cell.angle_gamma   90.00
#
_symmetry.space_group_name_H-M   'P 1'
#
loop_
_entity.id
_entity.type
_entity.pdbx_description
1 polymer ?
#
loop_
_entity_poly.entity_id
_entity_poly.type
_entity_poly.pdbx_seq_one_letter_code
_entity_poly.pdbx_strand_id
1 'polypeptide(L)' 'MRGEEIFTNPEEMGVIVETTVLRHLYAYYYRDVPTISYWRDTATQKEVDIIVQSPRYTFPFEVKYQENPRLR' A
#
# COMPACT_ATOMS: atom_id res chain seq x y z
N MET A 1 23.43 -4.73 -13.77
CA MET A 1 22.99 -3.91 -14.91
C MET A 1 22.40 -2.60 -14.36
N ARG A 2 22.28 -1.50 -15.13
CA ARG A 2 21.65 -0.28 -14.57
C ARG A 2 20.20 -0.56 -14.19
N GLY A 3 19.80 -0.19 -12.98
CA GLY A 3 18.42 -0.31 -12.49
C GLY A 3 18.10 -1.60 -11.72
N GLU A 4 19.02 -2.56 -11.59
CA GLU A 4 18.82 -3.73 -10.73
C GLU A 4 19.12 -3.43 -9.25
N GLU A 5 19.82 -2.32 -8.97
CA GLU A 5 20.17 -1.87 -7.62
C GLU A 5 18.93 -1.64 -6.76
N ILE A 6 17.80 -1.26 -7.37
CA ILE A 6 16.51 -1.05 -6.70
C ILE A 6 16.01 -2.32 -5.99
N PHE A 7 16.29 -3.51 -6.55
CA PHE A 7 15.87 -4.78 -5.97
C PHE A 7 16.64 -5.12 -4.69
N THR A 8 17.79 -4.47 -4.49
CA THR A 8 18.64 -4.65 -3.30
C THR A 8 18.42 -3.56 -2.26
N ASN A 9 17.65 -2.50 -2.56
CA ASN A 9 17.28 -1.47 -1.60
C ASN A 9 15.89 -1.76 -1.01
N PRO A 10 15.78 -2.19 0.26
CA PRO A 10 14.49 -2.53 0.86
C PRO A 10 13.51 -1.36 0.95
N GLU A 11 14.01 -0.12 1.05
CA GLU A 11 13.17 1.08 1.14
C GLU A 11 12.49 1.36 -0.20
N GLU A 12 13.26 1.36 -1.30
CA GLU A 12 12.72 1.54 -2.64
C GLU A 12 11.77 0.39 -3.03
N MET A 13 12.11 -0.84 -2.63
CA MET A 13 11.22 -1.99 -2.81
C MET A 13 9.90 -1.85 -2.04
N GLY A 14 9.93 -1.28 -0.84
CA GLY A 14 8.72 -0.94 -0.08
C GLY A 14 7.76 -0.07 -0.89
N VAL A 15 8.27 1.02 -1.46
CA VAL A 15 7.48 1.95 -2.28
C VAL A 15 6.93 1.27 -3.54
N ILE A 16 7.72 0.41 -4.19
CA ILE A 16 7.27 -0.36 -5.35
C ILE A 16 6.12 -1.29 -4.98
N VAL A 17 6.25 -2.01 -3.87
CA VAL A 17 5.24 -2.96 -3.40
C VAL A 17 3.96 -2.24 -3.02
N GLU A 18 4.05 -1.14 -2.28
CA GLU A 18 2.89 -0.30 -1.93
C GLU A 18 2.17 0.22 -3.18
N THR A 19 2.93 0.78 -4.14
CA THR A 19 2.38 1.25 -5.43
C THR A 19 1.73 0.11 -6.21
N THR A 20 2.32 -1.09 -6.17
CA THR A 20 1.79 -2.27 -6.85
C THR A 20 0.46 -2.69 -6.22
N VAL A 21 0.38 -2.76 -4.89
CA VAL A 21 -0.85 -3.08 -4.17
C VAL A 21 -1.94 -2.04 -4.45
N LEU A 22 -1.60 -0.74 -4.40
CA LEU A 22 -2.50 0.35 -4.75
C LEU A 22 -3.12 0.16 -6.13
N ARG A 23 -2.30 -0.12 -7.15
CA ARG A 23 -2.77 -0.34 -8.53
C ARG A 23 -3.67 -1.56 -8.65
N HIS A 24 -3.36 -2.64 -7.94
CA HIS A 24 -4.20 -3.84 -7.92
C HIS A 24 -5.55 -3.56 -7.27
N LEU A 25 -5.58 -2.85 -6.13
CA LEU A 25 -6.81 -2.47 -5.45
C LEU A 25 -7.67 -1.54 -6.33
N TYR A 26 -7.05 -0.54 -6.97
CA TYR A 26 -7.75 0.34 -7.91
C TYR A 26 -8.39 -0.44 -9.06
N ALA A 27 -7.65 -1.33 -9.70
CA ALA A 27 -8.17 -2.13 -10.80
C ALA A 27 -9.27 -3.11 -10.35
N TYR A 28 -9.08 -3.77 -9.21
CA TYR A 28 -10.04 -4.75 -8.67
C TYR A 28 -11.38 -4.10 -8.32
N TYR A 29 -11.34 -2.95 -7.65
CA TYR A 29 -12.54 -2.22 -7.22
C TYR A 29 -13.06 -1.23 -8.28
N TYR A 30 -12.43 -1.10 -9.45
CA TYR A 30 -12.71 -0.07 -10.45
C TYR A 30 -14.22 0.12 -10.76
N ARG A 31 -14.99 -0.97 -10.84
CA ARG A 31 -16.44 -0.93 -11.14
C ARG A 31 -17.29 -0.27 -10.06
N ASP A 32 -16.83 -0.31 -8.82
CA ASP A 32 -17.54 0.29 -7.67
C ASP A 32 -17.18 1.76 -7.47
N VAL A 33 -16.30 2.32 -8.31
CA VAL A 33 -15.81 3.71 -8.26
C VAL A 33 -15.39 4.10 -6.83
N PRO A 34 -14.45 3.35 -6.21
CA PRO A 34 -14.09 3.55 -4.82
C PRO A 34 -13.34 4.87 -4.64
N THR A 35 -13.47 5.46 -3.46
CA THR A 35 -12.51 6.44 -2.97
C THR A 35 -11.30 5.67 -2.45
N ILE A 36 -10.11 6.04 -2.92
CA ILE A 36 -8.85 5.56 -2.36
C ILE A 36 -8.13 6.72 -1.69
N SER A 37 -7.77 6.56 -0.42
CA SER A 37 -7.14 7.62 0.37
C SER A 37 -6.04 7.09 1.30
N TYR A 38 -5.12 7.98 1.66
CA TYR A 38 -4.17 7.81 2.77
C TYR A 38 -4.74 8.49 4.01
N TRP A 39 -4.46 7.95 5.20
CA TRP A 39 -4.85 8.58 6.46
C TRP A 39 -3.68 8.62 7.44
N ARG A 40 -3.53 9.74 8.13
CA ARG A 40 -2.55 9.93 9.20
C ARG A 40 -3.13 10.79 10.31
N ASP A 41 -2.94 10.35 11.55
CA ASP A 41 -3.18 11.18 12.73
C ASP A 41 -1.87 11.86 13.16
N THR A 42 -1.88 13.20 13.15
CA THR A 42 -0.72 14.00 13.52
C THR A 42 -0.41 13.96 15.02
N ALA A 43 -1.41 13.70 15.87
CA ALA A 43 -1.21 13.63 17.32
C ALA A 43 -0.57 12.31 17.75
N THR A 44 -1.05 11.19 17.20
CA THR A 44 -0.55 9.85 17.57
C THR A 44 0.52 9.30 16.62
N GLN A 45 0.76 9.97 15.49
CA GLN A 45 1.63 9.49 14.39
C GLN A 45 1.22 8.13 13.82
N LYS A 46 -0.02 7.69 14.08
CA LYS A 46 -0.58 6.51 13.43
C LYS A 46 -0.94 6.83 11.99
N GLU A 47 -0.72 5.86 11.12
CA GLU A 47 -1.03 5.97 9.70
C GLU A 47 -1.71 4.70 9.19
N VAL A 48 -2.39 4.84 8.05
CA VAL A 48 -2.92 3.74 7.24
C VAL A 48 -2.53 4.03 5.80
N ASP A 49 -1.75 3.13 5.21
CA ASP A 49 -1.17 3.31 3.87
C ASP A 49 -2.25 3.54 2.81
N ILE A 50 -3.26 2.65 2.79
CA ILE A 50 -4.32 2.69 1.78
C ILE A 50 -5.67 2.40 2.45
N ILE A 51 -6.64 3.28 2.24
CA ILE A 51 -8.05 3.06 2.58
C ILE A 51 -8.83 2.98 1.28
N VAL A 52 -9.51 1.85 1.05
CA VAL A 52 -10.47 1.70 -0.04
C VAL A 52 -11.88 1.82 0.54
N GLN A 53 -12.62 2.82 0.08
CA GLN A 53 -13.92 3.17 0.63
C GLN A 53 -14.99 3.26 -0.46
N SER A 54 -16.18 2.75 -0.14
CA SER A 54 -17.42 2.97 -0.88
C SER A 54 -18.55 3.21 0.14
N PRO A 55 -19.77 3.55 -0.30
CA PRO A 55 -20.92 3.59 0.60
C PRO A 55 -21.21 2.26 1.33
N ARG A 56 -20.68 1.13 0.84
CA ARG A 56 -20.95 -0.21 1.37
C ARG A 56 -19.84 -0.76 2.27
N TYR A 57 -18.62 -0.24 2.15
CA TYR A 57 -17.45 -0.81 2.83
C TYR A 57 -16.36 0.23 3.05
N THR A 58 -15.56 -0.01 4.08
CA THR A 58 -14.30 0.70 4.35
C THR A 58 -13.26 -0.36 4.69
N PHE A 59 -12.24 -0.48 3.84
CA PHE A 59 -11.16 -1.45 4.01
C PHE A 59 -9.82 -0.71 4.20
N PRO A 60 -9.23 -0.76 5.40
CA PRO A 60 -7.86 -0.28 5.62
C PRO A 60 -6.85 -1.37 5.24
N PHE A 61 -5.77 -0.97 4.58
CA PHE A 61 -4.66 -1.83 4.20
C PHE A 61 -3.35 -1.25 4.73
N GLU A 62 -2.55 -2.11 5.34
CA GLU A 62 -1.16 -1.87 5.69
C GLU A 62 -0.30 -2.74 4.77
N VAL A 63 0.67 -2.14 4.09
CA VAL A 63 1.53 -2.82 3.12
C VAL A 63 2.95 -2.84 3.66
N LYS A 64 3.46 -4.05 3.94
CA LYS A 64 4.84 -4.23 4.42
C LYS A 64 5.63 -5.06 3.42
N TYR A 65 6.76 -4.51 2.98
CA TYR A 65 7.77 -5.29 2.28
C TYR A 65 8.83 -5.79 3.27
N GLN A 66 9.13 -7.08 3.21
CA GLN A 66 10.26 -7.69 3.90
C GLN A 66 10.84 -8.77 2.99
N GLU A 67 12.15 -8.72 2.73
CA GLU A 67 12.83 -9.69 1.86
C GLU A 67 12.71 -11.13 2.39
N ASN A 68 12.75 -11.28 3.72
CA ASN A 68 12.53 -12.55 4.42
C ASN A 68 11.38 -12.40 5.41
N PRO A 69 10.13 -12.49 4.94
CA PRO A 69 8.97 -12.29 5.79
C PRO A 69 8.91 -13.41 6.84
N ARG A 70 8.99 -13.02 8.12
CA ARG A 70 8.61 -13.92 9.21
C ARG A 70 7.17 -13.60 9.56
N LEU A 71 6.28 -14.56 9.39
CA LEU A 71 4.93 -14.47 9.96
C LEU A 71 5.11 -14.35 11.48
N ARG A 72 4.75 -13.18 12.02
CA ARG A 72 4.69 -12.92 13.46
C ARG A 72 3.30 -13.26 13.97
#